data_AF-A0A924SQB2-F1
#
_entry.id   AF-A0A924SQB2-F1
#
_cell.length_a   1.000
_cell.length_b   1.000
_cell.length_c   1.000
_cell.angle_alpha   90.00
_cell.angle_beta   90.00
_cell.angle_gamma   90.00
#
_symmetry.space_group_name_H-M   'P 1'
#
loop_
_entity.id
_entity.type
_entity.pdbx_description
1 polymer ?
#
loop_
_entity_poly.entity_id
_entity_poly.type
_entity_poly.pdbx_seq_one_letter_code
_entity_poly.pdbx_strand_id
1 'polypeptide(L)'
;MKLSVEKRKVSGSAKVLKPRSIRTVKSAIAHCHEESQHPTHSKTLPRLKRVEGQLKGICAMIEDRRYCVDILIQMRAAMSALRAAEMEIFQSHVKSCVREAMNSKDPKAADQKVDELIGLLTKRSIIS
;
A
#
# COMPACT_ATOMS: atom_id res chain seq x y z
N MET A 1 -50.36 -20.00 -34.41
CA MET A 1 -50.15 -20.71 -33.14
C MET A 1 -49.34 -19.80 -32.22
N LYS A 2 -49.92 -19.32 -31.13
CA LYS A 2 -49.29 -18.39 -30.19
C LYS A 2 -48.34 -19.19 -29.28
N LEU A 3 -47.03 -18.96 -29.38
CA LEU A 3 -46.06 -19.44 -28.39
C LEU A 3 -45.71 -18.25 -27.49
N SER A 4 -46.35 -18.23 -26.32
CA SER A 4 -46.03 -17.33 -25.22
C SER A 4 -44.62 -17.63 -24.71
N VAL A 5 -43.68 -16.71 -24.94
CA VAL A 5 -42.36 -16.76 -24.30
C VAL A 5 -42.52 -16.19 -22.89
N GLU A 6 -42.55 -17.11 -21.92
CA GLU A 6 -42.60 -16.85 -20.49
C GLU A 6 -41.37 -16.02 -20.05
N LYS A 7 -41.58 -14.74 -19.72
CA LYS A 7 -40.54 -13.86 -19.17
C LYS A 7 -40.20 -14.32 -17.75
N ARG A 8 -39.11 -15.09 -17.59
CA ARG A 8 -38.55 -15.38 -16.26
C ARG A 8 -38.02 -14.09 -15.63
N LYS A 9 -38.74 -13.63 -14.62
CA LYS A 9 -38.38 -12.54 -13.72
C LYS A 9 -37.20 -13.00 -12.86
N VAL A 10 -35.97 -12.65 -13.24
CA VAL A 10 -34.80 -12.87 -12.37
C VAL A 10 -34.76 -11.73 -11.34
N SER A 11 -35.53 -11.88 -10.26
CA SER A 11 -35.41 -11.05 -9.07
C SER A 11 -34.22 -11.55 -8.24
N GLY A 12 -33.01 -11.25 -8.71
CA GLY A 12 -31.79 -11.46 -7.95
C GLY A 12 -31.26 -10.09 -7.53
N SER A 13 -31.50 -9.70 -6.27
CA SER A 13 -30.82 -8.55 -5.67
C SER A 13 -29.31 -8.78 -5.81
N ALA A 14 -28.68 -8.03 -6.71
CA ALA A 14 -27.23 -7.94 -6.80
C ALA A 14 -26.74 -7.35 -5.46
N LYS A 15 -26.42 -8.24 -4.52
CA LYS A 15 -25.70 -7.88 -3.30
C LYS A 15 -24.36 -7.35 -3.76
N VAL A 16 -24.25 -6.02 -3.74
CA VAL A 16 -22.99 -5.30 -3.77
C VAL A 16 -22.03 -6.02 -2.81
N LEU A 17 -21.03 -6.69 -3.38
CA LEU A 17 -19.93 -7.27 -2.61
C LEU A 17 -19.15 -6.11 -2.00
N LYS A 18 -19.47 -5.79 -0.75
CA LYS A 18 -18.66 -4.90 0.07
C LYS A 18 -17.25 -5.50 0.15
N PRO A 19 -16.16 -4.73 -0.07
CA PRO A 19 -14.82 -5.26 0.08
C PRO A 19 -14.67 -5.84 1.48
N ARG A 20 -14.26 -7.11 1.55
CA ARG A 20 -14.09 -7.85 2.79
C ARG A 20 -13.13 -7.06 3.67
N SER A 21 -13.66 -6.65 4.82
CA SER A 21 -12.93 -6.22 6.00
C SER A 21 -11.56 -6.90 6.09
N ILE A 22 -10.49 -6.12 5.88
CA ILE A 22 -9.13 -6.51 6.25
C ILE A 22 -9.07 -6.48 7.78
N ARG A 23 -9.72 -7.47 8.41
CA ARG A 23 -9.58 -7.79 9.82
C ARG A 23 -8.56 -8.92 9.90
N THR A 24 -7.28 -8.56 10.05
CA THR A 24 -6.25 -9.26 10.85
C THR A 24 -4.87 -8.59 10.65
N VAL A 25 -4.68 -7.42 11.27
CA VAL A 25 -3.35 -6.98 11.77
C VAL A 25 -3.45 -6.40 13.18
N LYS A 26 -4.54 -6.70 13.91
CA LYS A 26 -4.84 -6.14 15.24
C LYS A 26 -4.20 -6.94 16.39
N SER A 27 -2.97 -7.45 16.27
CA SER A 27 -2.36 -8.25 17.36
C SER A 27 -0.83 -8.21 17.48
N ALA A 28 -0.15 -7.14 17.06
CA ALA A 28 1.30 -7.01 17.33
C ALA A 28 1.78 -5.60 17.69
N ILE A 29 0.87 -4.66 17.98
CA ILE A 29 1.26 -3.31 18.43
C ILE A 29 0.51 -3.04 19.73
N ALA A 30 1.00 -3.66 20.80
CA ALA A 30 0.57 -3.38 22.15
C ALA A 30 1.83 -3.04 22.94
N HIS A 31 2.31 -1.80 22.84
CA HIS A 31 3.02 -1.12 23.91
C HIS A 31 3.11 0.40 23.66
N CYS A 32 2.60 1.15 24.66
CA CYS A 32 2.97 2.50 25.08
C CYS A 32 2.36 3.74 24.38
N HIS A 33 2.10 4.73 25.23
CA HIS A 33 1.20 5.88 25.11
C HIS A 33 1.71 7.05 24.23
N GLU A 34 0.76 7.94 23.93
CA GLU A 34 0.87 9.36 23.51
C GLU A 34 1.06 9.67 22.01
N GLU A 35 0.25 10.64 21.56
CA GLU A 35 0.15 11.18 20.20
C GLU A 35 1.54 11.52 19.63
N SER A 36 2.17 10.56 18.98
CA SER A 36 3.38 10.82 18.22
C SER A 36 2.94 11.61 16.99
N GLN A 37 3.34 12.86 16.92
CA GLN A 37 3.11 13.74 15.79
C GLN A 37 3.96 13.23 14.61
N HIS A 38 3.48 12.18 13.95
CA HIS A 38 4.18 11.55 12.84
C HIS A 38 4.39 12.61 11.75
N PRO A 39 5.58 12.64 11.11
CA PRO A 39 5.84 13.61 10.06
C PRO A 39 4.78 13.49 8.96
N THR A 40 4.27 14.62 8.50
CA THR A 40 3.35 14.61 7.37
C THR A 40 4.07 14.14 6.10
N HIS A 41 3.50 13.15 5.41
CA HIS A 41 4.01 12.63 4.15
C HIS A 41 3.25 13.19 2.93
N SER A 42 2.65 14.38 3.08
CA SER A 42 1.88 15.04 2.02
C SER A 42 2.65 15.22 0.71
N LYS A 43 3.98 15.39 0.80
CA LYS A 43 4.90 15.51 -0.35
C LYS A 43 5.02 14.22 -1.17
N THR A 44 4.76 13.06 -0.56
CA THR A 44 4.78 11.76 -1.25
C THR A 44 3.45 11.45 -1.96
N LEU A 45 2.35 12.10 -1.57
CA LEU A 45 1.02 11.85 -2.16
C LEU A 45 0.98 12.04 -3.68
N PRO A 46 1.57 13.10 -4.29
CA PRO A 46 1.61 13.23 -5.74
C PRO A 46 2.34 12.07 -6.45
N ARG A 47 3.36 11.49 -5.82
CA ARG A 47 4.07 10.32 -6.36
C ARG A 47 3.18 9.08 -6.32
N LEU A 48 2.48 8.85 -5.21
CA LEU A 48 1.54 7.74 -5.09
C LEU A 48 0.38 7.87 -6.08
N LYS A 49 -0.16 9.07 -6.30
CA LYS A 49 -1.15 9.32 -7.36
C LYS A 49 -0.64 9.00 -8.76
N ARG A 50 0.66 9.24 -9.02
CA ARG A 50 1.30 8.84 -10.29
C ARG A 50 1.37 7.32 -10.43
N VAL A 51 1.75 6.61 -9.35
CA VAL A 51 1.75 5.14 -9.32
C VAL A 51 0.35 4.59 -9.56
N GLU A 52 -0.68 5.17 -8.93
CA GLU A 52 -2.08 4.81 -9.18
C GLU A 52 -2.44 4.94 -10.66
N GLY A 53 -2.02 6.03 -11.32
CA GLY A 53 -2.19 6.21 -12.77
C GLY A 53 -1.48 5.15 -13.60
N GLN A 54 -0.27 4.75 -13.22
CA GLN A 54 0.47 3.67 -13.88
C GLN A 54 -0.26 2.33 -13.75
N LEU A 55 -0.81 2.02 -12.57
CA LEU A 55 -1.59 0.80 -12.36
C LEU A 55 -2.86 0.78 -13.21
N LYS A 56 -3.59 1.90 -13.28
CA LYS A 56 -4.75 2.04 -14.19
C LYS A 56 -4.35 1.83 -15.65
N GLY A 57 -3.20 2.38 -16.08
CA GLY A 57 -2.66 2.14 -17.41
C GLY A 57 -2.37 0.67 -17.68
N ILE A 58 -1.72 -0.03 -16.74
CA ILE A 58 -1.44 -1.47 -16.84
C ILE A 58 -2.73 -2.28 -16.97
N CYS A 59 -3.77 -1.96 -16.19
CA CYS A 59 -5.09 -2.61 -16.33
C CYS A 59 -5.65 -2.43 -17.74
N ALA A 60 -5.63 -1.23 -18.30
CA ALA A 60 -6.09 -0.97 -19.66
C ALA A 60 -5.27 -1.77 -20.70
N MET A 61 -3.94 -1.86 -20.54
CA MET A 61 -3.09 -2.66 -21.44
C MET A 61 -3.48 -4.15 -21.44
N ILE A 62 -3.93 -4.68 -20.30
CA ILE A 62 -4.40 -6.08 -20.18
C ILE A 62 -5.75 -6.25 -20.88
N GLU A 63 -6.68 -5.32 -20.66
CA GLU A 63 -7.99 -5.31 -21.32
C GLU A 63 -7.85 -5.23 -22.85
N ASP A 64 -6.90 -4.42 -23.33
CA ASP A 64 -6.53 -4.25 -24.73
C ASP A 64 -5.71 -5.42 -25.31
N ARG A 65 -5.40 -6.45 -24.50
CA ARG A 65 -4.57 -7.62 -24.87
C ARG A 65 -3.22 -7.23 -25.48
N ARG A 66 -2.57 -6.20 -24.93
CA ARG A 66 -1.26 -5.74 -25.39
C ARG A 66 -0.17 -6.79 -25.18
N TYR A 67 0.93 -6.61 -25.92
CA TYR A 67 2.08 -7.50 -25.85
C TYR A 67 2.64 -7.61 -24.43
N CYS A 68 2.86 -8.84 -23.98
CA CYS A 68 3.21 -9.15 -22.60
C CYS A 68 4.48 -8.42 -22.13
N VAL A 69 5.47 -8.23 -23.01
CA VAL A 69 6.73 -7.55 -22.65
C VAL A 69 6.48 -6.07 -22.35
N ASP A 70 5.60 -5.40 -23.08
CA ASP A 70 5.25 -4.00 -22.80
C ASP A 70 4.59 -3.87 -21.42
N ILE A 71 3.68 -4.79 -21.09
CA ILE A 71 3.01 -4.83 -19.79
C ILE A 71 4.06 -5.03 -18.68
N LEU A 72 4.99 -5.96 -18.86
CA LEU A 72 6.07 -6.21 -17.89
C LEU A 72 6.99 -4.99 -17.70
N ILE A 73 7.29 -4.25 -18.78
CA ILE A 73 8.06 -3.00 -18.71
C ILE A 73 7.30 -1.95 -17.88
N GLN A 74 6.01 -1.77 -18.12
CA GLN A 74 5.19 -0.82 -17.35
C GLN A 74 5.05 -1.23 -15.88
N MET A 75 4.89 -2.53 -15.60
CA MET A 75 4.89 -3.05 -14.22
C MET A 75 6.21 -2.73 -13.50
N ARG A 76 7.36 -2.93 -14.17
CA ARG A 76 8.68 -2.56 -13.60
C ARG A 76 8.80 -1.07 -13.33
N ALA A 77 8.28 -0.23 -14.22
CA ALA A 77 8.24 1.22 -14.01
C ALA A 77 7.39 1.59 -12.78
N ALA A 78 6.21 0.97 -12.61
CA ALA A 78 5.34 1.19 -11.45
C ALA A 78 5.99 0.73 -10.14
N MET A 79 6.63 -0.44 -10.13
CA MET A 79 7.38 -0.93 -8.97
C MET A 79 8.53 0.00 -8.58
N SER A 80 9.28 0.51 -9.57
CA SER A 80 10.37 1.46 -9.32
C SER A 80 9.86 2.77 -8.70
N ALA A 81 8.76 3.32 -9.24
CA ALA A 81 8.14 4.52 -8.71
C ALA A 81 7.60 4.32 -7.28
N LEU A 82 7.01 3.15 -7.00
CA LEU A 82 6.54 2.79 -5.66
C LEU A 82 7.71 2.68 -4.66
N ARG A 83 8.81 2.01 -5.04
CA ARG A 83 10.04 1.93 -4.22
C ARG A 83 10.62 3.29 -3.91
N ALA A 84 10.62 4.21 -4.87
CA ALA A 84 11.06 5.58 -4.64
C ALA A 84 10.19 6.31 -3.62
N ALA A 85 8.86 6.16 -3.70
CA ALA A 85 7.93 6.75 -2.74
C ALA A 85 8.10 6.16 -1.32
N GLU A 86 8.28 4.85 -1.23
CA GLU A 86 8.59 4.15 0.01
C GLU A 86 9.89 4.65 0.65
N MET A 87 10.96 4.77 -0.14
CA MET A 87 12.25 5.26 0.36
C MET A 87 12.15 6.71 0.88
N GLU A 88 11.34 7.57 0.26
CA GLU A 88 11.11 8.94 0.73
C GLU A 88 10.43 8.96 2.11
N ILE A 89 9.41 8.12 2.32
CA ILE A 89 8.73 7.97 3.62
C ILE A 89 9.70 7.43 4.67
N PHE A 90 10.46 6.39 4.32
CA PHE A 90 11.46 5.80 5.18
C PHE A 90 12.52 6.82 5.62
N GLN A 91 13.09 7.58 4.69
CA GLN A 91 14.06 8.64 5.02
C GLN A 91 13.45 9.73 5.90
N SER A 92 12.19 10.10 5.67
CA SER A 92 11.49 11.05 6.52
C SER A 92 11.37 10.53 7.96
N HIS A 93 10.98 9.26 8.12
CA HIS A 93 10.84 8.63 9.44
C HIS A 93 12.18 8.56 10.19
N VAL A 94 13.26 8.14 9.51
CA VAL A 94 14.61 8.12 10.12
C VAL A 94 15.02 9.52 10.56
N LYS A 95 14.76 10.55 9.75
CA LYS A 95 15.20 11.92 10.05
C LYS A 95 14.43 12.60 11.17
N SER A 96 13.16 12.26 11.38
CA SER A 96 12.33 12.82 12.45
C SER A 96 12.25 11.90 13.65
N CYS A 97 11.66 10.71 13.51
CA CYS A 97 11.29 9.85 14.63
C CYS A 97 12.52 9.27 15.35
N VAL A 98 13.56 8.86 14.60
CA VAL A 98 14.80 8.36 15.22
C VAL A 98 15.59 9.52 15.82
N ARG A 99 15.66 10.68 15.16
CA ARG A 99 16.32 11.88 15.71
C ARG A 99 15.66 12.35 17.00
N GLU A 100 14.33 12.38 17.06
CA GLU A 100 13.58 12.72 18.26
C GLU A 100 13.84 11.71 19.39
N ALA A 101 13.86 10.41 19.08
CA ALA A 101 14.18 9.36 20.04
C ALA A 101 15.61 9.48 20.60
N MET A 102 16.60 9.85 19.76
CA MET A 102 17.98 10.11 20.19
C MET A 102 18.10 11.32 21.12
N ASN A 103 17.24 12.32 20.96
CA ASN A 103 17.21 13.52 21.81
C ASN A 103 16.32 13.34 23.05
N SER A 104 15.65 12.20 23.19
CA SER A 104 14.80 11.89 24.32
C SER A 104 15.65 11.50 25.54
N LYS A 105 15.04 11.57 26.73
CA LYS A 105 15.70 11.16 27.99
C LYS A 105 15.73 9.64 28.19
N ASP A 106 15.08 8.88 27.31
CA ASP A 106 15.06 7.42 27.39
C ASP A 106 16.19 6.83 26.55
N PRO A 107 17.22 6.21 27.17
CA PRO A 107 18.35 5.63 26.45
C PRO A 107 17.96 4.47 25.53
N LYS A 108 16.76 3.86 25.69
CA LYS A 108 16.29 2.73 24.87
C LYS A 108 15.37 3.16 23.73
N ALA A 109 14.88 4.39 23.72
CA ALA A 109 13.91 4.84 22.73
C ALA A 109 14.47 4.82 21.30
N ALA A 110 15.75 5.16 21.14
CA ALA A 110 16.41 5.13 19.83
C ALA A 110 16.54 3.69 19.30
N ASP A 111 17.03 2.76 20.13
CA ASP A 111 17.20 1.36 19.76
C ASP A 111 15.88 0.70 19.36
N GLN A 112 14.80 0.96 20.10
CA GLN A 112 13.46 0.45 19.78
C GLN A 112 12.96 0.93 18.40
N LYS A 113 13.19 2.20 18.06
CA LYS A 113 12.81 2.75 16.74
C LYS A 113 13.68 2.20 15.62
N VAL A 114 14.96 1.96 15.88
CA VAL A 114 15.87 1.33 14.91
C VAL A 114 15.47 -0.13 14.68
N ASP A 115 15.17 -0.88 15.73
CA ASP A 115 14.72 -2.28 15.64
C ASP A 115 13.42 -2.43 14.86
N GLU A 116 12.48 -1.50 15.02
CA GLU A 116 11.25 -1.43 14.22
C GLU A 116 11.57 -1.35 12.71
N LEU A 117 12.50 -0.47 12.33
CA LEU A 117 12.93 -0.32 10.93
C LEU A 117 13.68 -1.54 10.40
N ILE A 118 14.57 -2.13 11.21
CA ILE A 118 15.29 -3.35 10.85
C ILE A 118 14.30 -4.50 10.62
N GLY A 119 13.28 -4.63 11.46
CA GLY A 119 12.22 -5.62 11.32
C GLY A 119 11.39 -5.46 10.04
N LEU A 120 11.18 -4.23 9.57
CA LEU A 120 10.50 -3.96 8.30
C LEU A 120 11.38 -4.31 7.09
N LEU A 121 12.68 -4.00 7.15
CA LEU A 121 13.61 -4.20 6.04
C LEU A 121 14.02 -5.67 5.88
N THR A 122 14.22 -6.41 6.96
CA THR A 122 14.58 -7.84 6.91
C THR A 122 13.45 -8.70 6.34
N LYS A 123 12.18 -8.35 6.58
CA LYS A 123 11.02 -9.01 5.94
C LYS A 123 10.98 -8.83 4.41
N ARG A 124 11.63 -7.80 3.87
CA ARG A 124 11.65 -7.47 2.43
C ARG A 124 12.44 -8.47 1.58
N SER A 125 13.44 -9.13 2.16
CA SER A 125 14.47 -9.84 1.39
C SER A 125 13.98 -11.10 0.64
N ILE A 126 12.68 -11.41 0.66
CA ILE A 126 12.09 -12.62 0.06
C ILE A 126 11.76 -12.44 -1.44
N ILE A 127 11.82 -11.21 -1.98
CA ILE A 127 11.55 -10.94 -3.41
C ILE A 127 12.81 -10.33 -4.04
N SER A 128 13.85 -11.14 -4.21
CA SER A 128 14.99 -10.82 -5.07
C SER A 128 15.38 -12.00 -5.93
#